data_AF-A0A916QYH3-F1
#
_entry.id   AF-A0A916QYH3-F1
#
_cell.length_a   1.000
_cell.length_b   1.000
_cell.length_c   1.000
_cell.angle_alpha   90.00
_cell.angle_beta   90.00
_cell.angle_gamma   90.00
#
_symmetry.space_group_name_H-M   'P 1'
#
loop_
_entity.id
_entity.type
_entity.pdbx_description
1 polymer ?
#
loop_
_entity_poly.entity_id
_entity_poly.type
_entity_poly.pdbx_seq_one_letter_code
_entity_poly.pdbx_strand_id
1 'polypeptide(L)'
;MDNLPKFSGKCSLRSRSLLPDIPGIYFIADEQNQILYVGQAKNLKKRWAGKTHHRYKQFARKGLDKVYIYYIEAPLSELDDLEKKYIQEIKPLQNDTKVKEYMPKKSPKLSELQRLLKLANTPLFPSVKFKTVNGITVPIEDWDMIRGFIAGIDNTENIPQIFVICQQNMGQLLWNRVNHRTKKRFCTYDAEIRCFLINLRQVIFVFVELFSHTVSRNIFKATHSYLTNSNNFGVTVKKLTNIRTLIESLDLDLPPAYTETHKIRKDAEKIRIDYLLKVCNNLKVLPDDFKLNEKLVW
;
A
#
# COMPACT_ATOMS: atom_id res chain seq x y z
N MET A 1 12.44 42.11 -2.47
CA MET A 1 11.57 41.53 -1.40
C MET A 1 11.01 42.65 -0.54
N ASP A 2 10.91 43.86 -1.10
CA ASP A 2 10.86 45.11 -0.32
C ASP A 2 9.42 45.50 0.09
N ASN A 3 8.43 44.69 -0.29
CA ASN A 3 7.01 44.89 0.03
C ASN A 3 6.48 43.88 1.06
N LEU A 4 7.35 43.08 1.70
CA LEU A 4 6.91 42.18 2.77
C LEU A 4 6.97 42.90 4.12
N PRO A 5 5.97 42.70 5.00
CA PRO A 5 6.04 43.27 6.33
C PRO A 5 7.19 42.67 7.12
N LYS A 6 7.66 43.41 8.12
CA LYS A 6 8.58 42.85 9.11
C LYS A 6 7.85 41.78 9.91
N PHE A 7 8.24 40.52 9.72
CA PHE A 7 7.62 39.39 10.41
C PHE A 7 7.93 39.39 11.91
N SER A 8 6.91 39.14 12.74
CA SER A 8 7.04 38.93 14.18
C SER A 8 7.73 37.60 14.50
N GLY A 9 7.60 36.61 13.61
CA GLY A 9 8.32 35.35 13.74
C GLY A 9 8.13 34.41 12.56
N LYS A 10 8.83 33.27 12.62
CA LYS A 10 8.73 32.19 11.64
C LYS A 10 8.88 30.82 12.28
N CYS A 11 8.22 29.80 11.74
CA CYS A 11 8.44 28.41 12.08
C CYS A 11 8.22 27.51 10.85
N SER A 12 8.70 26.26 10.89
CA SER A 12 8.34 25.29 9.86
C SER A 12 6.95 24.71 10.13
N LEU A 13 6.34 24.13 9.11
CA LEU A 13 5.05 23.45 9.28
C LEU A 13 5.13 22.28 10.28
N ARG A 14 6.31 21.66 10.42
CA ARG A 14 6.60 20.68 11.48
C ARG A 14 6.49 21.29 12.87
N SER A 15 7.10 22.45 13.09
CA SER A 15 7.16 23.13 14.39
C SER A 15 6.02 24.14 14.62
N ARG A 16 4.94 24.07 13.83
CA ARG A 16 3.76 24.97 13.94
C ARG A 16 3.11 25.02 15.32
N SER A 17 3.35 24.04 16.19
CA SER A 17 2.90 24.07 17.60
C SER A 17 3.55 25.18 18.42
N LEU A 18 4.67 25.73 17.94
CA LEU A 18 5.38 26.88 18.52
C LEU A 18 4.77 28.23 18.13
N LEU A 19 3.73 28.26 17.29
CA LEU A 19 3.04 29.50 16.97
C LEU A 19 2.44 30.14 18.25
N PRO A 20 2.47 31.47 18.36
CA PRO A 20 1.95 32.18 19.53
C PRO A 20 0.42 32.12 19.61
N ASP A 21 -0.09 32.29 20.83
CA ASP A 21 -1.51 32.35 21.15
C ASP A 21 -2.04 33.80 20.99
N ILE A 22 -1.86 34.36 19.80
CA ILE A 22 -2.21 35.76 19.47
C ILE A 22 -2.95 35.84 18.13
N PRO A 23 -3.74 36.91 17.88
CA PRO A 23 -4.28 37.20 16.56
C PRO A 23 -3.19 37.71 15.60
N GLY A 24 -3.37 37.46 14.30
CA GLY A 24 -2.40 37.91 13.31
C GLY A 24 -2.66 37.43 11.89
N ILE A 25 -1.80 37.91 10.98
CA ILE A 25 -1.72 37.46 9.58
C ILE A 25 -0.56 36.48 9.46
N TYR A 26 -0.78 35.33 8.84
CA TYR A 26 0.26 34.36 8.52
C TYR A 26 0.49 34.26 7.01
N PHE A 27 1.73 33.97 6.65
CA PHE A 27 2.21 33.84 5.29
C PHE A 27 2.88 32.47 5.17
N ILE A 28 2.47 31.69 4.18
CA ILE A 28 3.02 30.38 3.90
C ILE A 28 4.00 30.51 2.77
N ALA A 29 5.25 30.13 3.00
CA ALA A 29 6.29 30.13 1.98
C ALA A 29 6.86 28.73 1.76
N ASP A 30 7.42 28.49 0.57
CA ASP A 30 8.25 27.32 0.29
C ASP A 30 9.72 27.53 0.67
N GLU A 31 10.55 26.55 0.33
CA GLU A 31 12.00 26.53 0.58
C GLU A 31 12.75 27.63 -0.22
N GLN A 32 12.13 28.22 -1.25
CA GLN A 32 12.64 29.36 -2.01
C GLN A 32 12.13 30.71 -1.48
N ASN A 33 11.47 30.74 -0.32
CA ASN A 33 10.81 31.91 0.26
C ASN A 33 9.74 32.55 -0.66
N GLN A 34 9.16 31.79 -1.60
CA GLN A 34 8.02 32.28 -2.36
C GLN A 34 6.75 32.16 -1.53
N ILE A 35 6.03 33.27 -1.36
CA ILE A 35 4.77 33.31 -0.63
C ILE A 35 3.68 32.60 -1.44
N LEU A 36 3.28 31.43 -0.97
CA LEU A 36 2.26 30.58 -1.56
C LEU A 36 0.85 30.97 -1.13
N TYR A 37 0.70 31.44 0.11
CA TYR A 37 -0.61 31.71 0.72
C TYR A 37 -0.50 32.74 1.83
N VAL A 38 -1.50 33.60 1.94
CA VAL A 38 -1.69 34.55 3.05
C VAL A 38 -3.02 34.25 3.70
N GLY A 39 -3.09 34.28 5.03
CA GLY A 39 -4.38 34.29 5.68
C GLY A 39 -4.36 34.85 7.09
N GLN A 40 -5.54 35.06 7.66
CA GLN A 40 -5.68 35.55 9.02
C GLN A 40 -6.03 34.46 10.04
N ALA A 41 -5.74 34.74 11.31
CA ALA A 41 -6.26 33.98 12.43
C ALA A 41 -6.56 34.89 13.62
N LYS A 42 -7.70 34.67 14.29
CA LYS A 42 -7.95 35.20 15.65
C LYS A 42 -7.00 34.62 16.68
N ASN A 43 -6.35 33.51 16.34
CA ASN A 43 -5.43 32.75 17.17
C ASN A 43 -4.54 31.87 16.29
N LEU A 44 -3.29 32.27 16.10
CA LEU A 44 -2.35 31.60 15.20
C LEU A 44 -2.12 30.14 15.62
N LYS A 45 -1.86 29.88 16.91
CA LYS A 45 -1.66 28.53 17.44
C LYS A 45 -2.86 27.61 17.19
N LYS A 46 -4.07 28.04 17.53
CA LYS A 46 -5.30 27.24 17.35
C LYS A 46 -5.64 27.02 15.87
N ARG A 47 -5.41 28.02 15.02
CA ARG A 47 -5.64 27.91 13.56
C ARG A 47 -4.78 26.80 12.93
N TRP A 48 -3.60 26.55 13.47
CA TRP A 48 -2.65 25.55 12.98
C TRP A 48 -2.57 24.27 13.84
N ALA A 49 -3.36 24.20 14.91
CA ALA A 49 -3.48 23.01 15.74
C ALA A 49 -4.20 21.87 15.00
N GLY A 50 -3.60 20.68 15.01
CA GLY A 50 -4.21 19.49 14.40
C GLY A 50 -4.43 19.62 12.88
N LYS A 51 -5.70 19.55 12.44
CA LYS A 51 -6.14 19.57 11.03
C LYS A 51 -7.11 20.73 10.73
N THR A 52 -7.20 21.73 11.60
CA THR A 52 -8.18 22.82 11.51
C THR A 52 -7.93 23.76 10.33
N HIS A 53 -6.66 23.95 9.93
CA HIS A 53 -6.35 24.71 8.74
C HIS A 53 -6.78 23.95 7.47
N HIS A 54 -7.74 24.51 6.73
CA HIS A 54 -8.33 23.92 5.53
C HIS A 54 -7.31 23.48 4.45
N ARG A 55 -6.17 24.18 4.30
CA ARG A 55 -5.06 23.81 3.39
C ARG A 55 -3.92 23.02 4.02
N TYR A 56 -4.01 22.63 5.30
CA TYR A 56 -2.91 21.94 6.00
C TYR A 56 -2.39 20.72 5.21
N LYS A 57 -3.31 19.87 4.72
CA LYS A 57 -2.95 18.67 3.95
C LYS A 57 -2.21 19.00 2.65
N GLN A 58 -2.54 20.12 1.99
CA GLN A 58 -1.89 20.56 0.76
C GLN A 58 -0.43 20.96 1.04
N PHE A 59 -0.19 21.73 2.10
CA PHE A 59 1.15 22.15 2.49
C PHE A 59 1.99 21.01 3.05
N ALA A 60 1.42 20.15 3.90
CA ALA A 60 2.14 19.02 4.51
C ALA A 60 2.73 18.05 3.47
N ARG A 61 2.11 17.96 2.28
CA ARG A 61 2.60 17.12 1.17
C ARG A 61 3.80 17.70 0.43
N LYS A 62 4.00 19.02 0.47
CA LYS A 62 5.24 19.64 -0.03
C LYS A 62 6.44 19.29 0.86
N GLY A 63 6.20 18.81 2.08
CA GLY A 63 7.20 18.44 3.07
C GLY A 63 7.07 19.33 4.30
N LEU A 64 7.01 18.72 5.49
CA LEU A 64 6.81 19.45 6.75
C LEU A 64 7.95 20.44 7.08
N ASP A 65 9.14 20.19 6.55
CA ASP A 65 10.35 21.01 6.74
C ASP A 65 10.66 21.90 5.53
N LYS A 66 9.85 21.81 4.47
CA LYS A 66 9.99 22.58 3.23
C LYS A 66 8.98 23.71 3.11
N VAL A 67 8.14 23.87 4.14
CA VAL A 67 7.09 24.88 4.20
C VAL A 67 7.24 25.64 5.50
N TYR A 68 7.24 26.96 5.39
CA TYR A 68 7.42 27.88 6.50
C TYR A 68 6.17 28.72 6.71
N ILE A 69 5.83 28.94 7.97
CA ILE A 69 4.78 29.85 8.42
C ILE A 69 5.47 31.08 8.99
N TYR A 70 5.43 32.17 8.25
CA TYR A 70 5.75 33.50 8.75
C TYR A 70 4.48 34.13 9.32
N TYR A 71 4.62 35.03 10.28
CA TYR A 71 3.46 35.75 10.81
C TYR A 71 3.80 37.16 11.27
N ILE A 72 2.77 37.99 11.30
CA ILE A 72 2.74 39.27 12.02
C ILE A 72 1.60 39.22 13.04
N GLU A 73 1.82 39.82 14.20
CA GLU A 73 0.75 40.13 15.13
C GLU A 73 -0.11 41.26 14.56
N ALA A 74 -1.43 41.17 14.72
CA ALA A 74 -2.35 42.22 14.30
C ALA A 74 -3.61 42.23 15.18
N PRO A 75 -4.18 43.41 15.50
CA PRO A 75 -5.44 43.52 16.23
C PRO A 75 -6.58 42.80 15.50
N LEU A 76 -7.52 42.24 16.27
CA LEU A 76 -8.69 41.53 15.72
C LEU A 76 -9.52 42.39 14.76
N SER A 77 -9.58 43.71 14.99
CA SER A 77 -10.32 44.67 14.17
C SER A 77 -9.69 44.90 12.79
N GLU A 78 -8.41 44.60 12.61
CA GLU A 78 -7.66 44.92 11.39
C GLU A 78 -7.41 43.67 10.52
N LEU A 79 -7.75 42.47 11.00
CA LEU A 79 -7.37 41.24 10.33
C LEU A 79 -7.93 41.13 8.90
N ASP A 80 -9.19 41.50 8.69
CA ASP A 80 -9.84 41.41 7.39
C ASP A 80 -9.18 42.36 6.37
N ASP A 81 -8.88 43.59 6.80
CA ASP A 81 -8.30 44.61 5.93
C ASP A 81 -6.83 44.30 5.61
N LEU A 82 -6.07 43.84 6.60
CA LEU A 82 -4.68 43.42 6.40
C LEU A 82 -4.58 42.17 5.52
N GLU A 83 -5.44 41.17 5.71
CA GLU A 83 -5.48 39.98 4.85
C GLU A 83 -5.74 40.38 3.40
N LYS A 84 -6.76 41.21 3.14
CA LYS A 84 -7.07 41.71 1.80
C LYS A 84 -5.90 42.49 1.21
N LYS A 85 -5.31 43.41 1.96
CA LYS A 85 -4.15 44.22 1.54
C LYS A 85 -3.00 43.32 1.10
N TYR A 86 -2.55 42.40 1.95
CA TYR A 86 -1.41 41.54 1.62
C TYR A 86 -1.70 40.57 0.48
N ILE A 87 -2.93 40.07 0.34
CA ILE A 87 -3.32 39.26 -0.82
C ILE A 87 -3.22 40.08 -2.12
N GLN A 88 -3.70 41.32 -2.11
CA GLN A 88 -3.67 42.21 -3.28
C GLN A 88 -2.24 42.60 -3.68
N GLU A 89 -1.38 42.91 -2.69
CA GLU A 89 0.02 43.31 -2.92
C GLU A 89 0.90 42.13 -3.36
N ILE A 90 0.76 40.97 -2.72
CA ILE A 90 1.64 39.81 -2.94
C ILE A 90 1.15 38.91 -4.08
N LYS A 91 -0.16 38.86 -4.30
CA LYS A 91 -0.86 37.92 -5.21
C LYS A 91 -0.41 36.46 -5.02
N PRO A 92 -0.58 35.88 -3.82
CA PRO A 92 -0.08 34.54 -3.53
C PRO A 92 -0.79 33.47 -4.38
N LEU A 93 0.00 32.53 -4.91
CA LEU A 93 -0.47 31.52 -5.87
C LEU A 93 -1.69 30.69 -5.40
N GLN A 94 -1.89 30.51 -4.09
CA GLN A 94 -2.93 29.62 -3.58
C GLN A 94 -4.17 30.33 -3.01
N ASN A 95 -4.17 31.65 -2.82
CA ASN A 95 -5.29 32.35 -2.19
C ASN A 95 -6.61 32.19 -2.97
N ASP A 96 -6.57 32.40 -4.29
CA ASP A 96 -7.76 32.33 -5.16
C ASP A 96 -8.02 30.94 -5.77
N THR A 97 -7.26 29.93 -5.33
CA THR A 97 -7.41 28.56 -5.86
C THR A 97 -8.40 27.76 -5.03
N LYS A 98 -9.20 26.89 -5.66
CA LYS A 98 -9.99 25.91 -4.89
C LYS A 98 -9.05 24.99 -4.10
N VAL A 99 -9.36 24.75 -2.82
CA VAL A 99 -8.65 23.75 -2.03
C VAL A 99 -8.85 22.40 -2.72
N LYS A 100 -7.75 21.79 -3.19
CA LYS A 100 -7.83 20.46 -3.78
C LYS A 100 -8.18 19.46 -2.68
N GLU A 101 -9.41 18.95 -2.70
CA GLU A 101 -9.77 17.78 -1.92
C GLU A 101 -8.98 16.58 -2.45
N TYR A 102 -7.92 16.24 -1.73
CA TYR A 102 -7.11 15.08 -2.09
C TYR A 102 -7.72 13.81 -1.52
N MET A 103 -8.88 13.43 -2.04
CA MET A 103 -9.30 12.04 -2.01
C MET A 103 -8.47 11.27 -3.03
N PRO A 104 -7.83 10.15 -2.66
CA PRO A 104 -7.22 9.28 -3.66
C PRO A 104 -8.29 8.90 -4.69
N LYS A 105 -7.97 8.84 -5.99
CA LYS A 105 -8.96 8.44 -7.01
C LYS A 105 -9.40 6.98 -6.86
N LYS A 106 -8.62 6.15 -6.16
CA LYS A 106 -8.86 4.73 -5.90
C LYS A 106 -8.68 4.40 -4.43
N SER A 107 -9.45 3.45 -3.92
CA SER A 107 -9.34 3.01 -2.52
C SER A 107 -7.89 2.57 -2.25
N PRO A 108 -7.27 3.02 -1.14
CA PRO A 108 -5.95 2.54 -0.74
C PRO A 108 -5.88 1.02 -0.64
N LYS A 109 -6.98 0.36 -0.26
CA LYS A 109 -7.05 -1.11 -0.20
C LYS A 109 -6.95 -1.74 -1.58
N LEU A 110 -7.73 -1.24 -2.54
CA LEU A 110 -7.72 -1.72 -3.92
C LEU A 110 -6.37 -1.47 -4.59
N SER A 111 -5.78 -0.29 -4.38
CA SER A 111 -4.46 0.04 -4.90
C SER A 111 -3.38 -0.90 -4.36
N GLU A 112 -3.46 -1.29 -3.09
CA GLU A 112 -2.50 -2.22 -2.48
C GLU A 112 -2.69 -3.64 -3.02
N LEU A 113 -3.94 -4.11 -3.13
CA LEU A 113 -4.25 -5.41 -3.76
C LEU A 113 -3.68 -5.47 -5.18
N GLN A 114 -3.97 -4.48 -6.03
CA GLN A 114 -3.49 -4.41 -7.41
C GLN A 114 -1.96 -4.48 -7.48
N ARG A 115 -1.26 -3.80 -6.57
CA ARG A 115 0.20 -3.84 -6.48
C ARG A 115 0.70 -5.26 -6.20
N LEU A 116 0.05 -5.98 -5.30
CA LEU A 116 0.46 -7.34 -4.90
C LEU A 116 0.18 -8.39 -5.95
N LEU A 117 -0.99 -8.30 -6.57
CA LEU A 117 -1.34 -9.17 -7.68
C LEU A 117 -0.35 -9.02 -8.84
N LYS A 118 0.10 -7.78 -9.13
CA LYS A 118 1.19 -7.54 -10.11
C LYS A 118 2.51 -8.19 -9.69
N LEU A 119 2.86 -8.10 -8.41
CA LEU A 119 4.09 -8.72 -7.89
C LEU A 119 4.05 -10.26 -7.93
N ALA A 120 2.89 -10.84 -7.66
CA ALA A 120 2.69 -12.28 -7.79
C ALA A 120 2.80 -12.71 -9.27
N ASN A 121 2.26 -11.90 -10.18
CA ASN A 121 2.22 -12.27 -11.60
C ASN A 121 3.57 -12.16 -12.33
N THR A 122 4.48 -11.26 -11.91
CA THR A 122 5.67 -10.93 -12.70
C THR A 122 6.86 -10.59 -11.79
N PRO A 123 8.07 -11.09 -12.08
CA PRO A 123 9.24 -10.77 -11.29
C PRO A 123 9.60 -9.28 -11.47
N LEU A 124 10.04 -8.65 -10.39
CA LEU A 124 10.35 -7.21 -10.35
C LEU A 124 11.54 -6.78 -11.20
N PHE A 125 12.45 -7.72 -11.53
CA PHE A 125 13.72 -7.41 -12.18
C PHE A 125 13.91 -8.22 -13.46
N PRO A 126 14.24 -7.58 -14.62
CA PRO A 126 14.49 -8.27 -15.88
C PRO A 126 15.67 -9.25 -15.85
N SER A 127 16.63 -9.04 -14.94
CA SER A 127 17.80 -9.91 -14.74
C SER A 127 17.44 -11.31 -14.24
N VAL A 128 16.19 -11.53 -13.81
CA VAL A 128 15.66 -12.82 -13.36
C VAL A 128 15.23 -13.71 -14.54
N LYS A 129 15.45 -13.30 -15.81
CA LYS A 129 15.10 -14.12 -16.98
C LYS A 129 16.10 -15.25 -17.27
N PHE A 130 17.29 -15.18 -16.68
CA PHE A 130 18.34 -16.16 -16.90
C PHE A 130 18.90 -16.66 -15.57
N LYS A 131 19.34 -17.92 -15.55
CA LYS A 131 20.07 -18.52 -14.43
C LYS A 131 21.37 -19.12 -14.92
N THR A 132 22.38 -19.15 -14.06
CA THR A 132 23.64 -19.83 -14.35
C THR A 132 23.58 -21.26 -13.83
N VAL A 133 23.73 -22.24 -14.72
CA VAL A 133 23.84 -23.66 -14.37
C VAL A 133 25.16 -24.16 -14.92
N ASN A 134 26.06 -24.64 -14.04
CA ASN A 134 27.39 -25.14 -14.41
C ASN A 134 28.20 -24.15 -15.27
N GLY A 135 28.12 -22.85 -14.94
CA GLY A 135 28.83 -21.78 -15.68
C GLY A 135 28.14 -21.31 -16.97
N ILE A 136 27.01 -21.92 -17.37
CA ILE A 136 26.27 -21.56 -18.58
C ILE A 136 25.02 -20.76 -18.19
N THR A 137 24.83 -19.61 -18.85
CA THR A 137 23.62 -18.78 -18.73
C THR A 137 22.51 -19.40 -19.56
N VAL A 138 21.47 -19.91 -18.90
CA VAL A 138 20.28 -20.50 -19.53
C VAL A 138 19.02 -19.72 -19.17
N PRO A 139 18.02 -19.64 -20.07
CA PRO A 139 16.72 -19.05 -19.73
C PRO A 139 16.07 -19.76 -18.53
N ILE A 140 15.39 -18.99 -17.69
CA ILE A 140 14.52 -19.54 -16.65
C ILE A 140 13.24 -20.03 -17.31
N GLU A 141 12.73 -21.18 -16.86
CA GLU A 141 11.47 -21.73 -17.36
C GLU A 141 10.29 -20.82 -16.96
N ASP A 142 9.28 -20.69 -17.82
CA ASP A 142 8.16 -19.75 -17.63
C ASP A 142 7.46 -19.90 -16.27
N TRP A 143 7.32 -21.13 -15.78
CA TRP A 143 6.69 -21.43 -14.50
C TRP A 143 7.49 -20.89 -13.30
N ASP A 144 8.82 -20.80 -13.44
CA ASP A 144 9.76 -20.33 -12.41
C ASP A 144 9.88 -18.78 -12.45
N MET A 145 9.28 -18.15 -13.46
CA MET A 145 9.10 -16.70 -13.52
C MET A 145 7.86 -16.21 -12.75
N ILE A 146 6.85 -17.06 -12.53
CA ILE A 146 5.62 -16.69 -11.84
C ILE A 146 5.85 -16.74 -10.33
N ARG A 147 5.54 -15.67 -9.61
CA ARG A 147 5.71 -15.58 -8.15
C ARG A 147 4.46 -15.93 -7.36
N GLY A 148 3.31 -15.97 -8.03
CA GLY A 148 2.05 -16.46 -7.49
C GLY A 148 0.91 -16.40 -8.47
N PHE A 149 -0.16 -17.13 -8.16
CA PHE A 149 -1.36 -17.23 -8.96
C PHE A 149 -2.60 -17.36 -8.08
N ILE A 150 -3.76 -16.99 -8.61
CA ILE A 150 -5.05 -17.21 -7.95
C ILE A 150 -5.40 -18.70 -8.07
N ALA A 151 -5.47 -19.38 -6.93
CA ALA A 151 -5.84 -20.80 -6.87
C ALA A 151 -7.36 -21.00 -6.97
N GLY A 152 -8.14 -20.10 -6.37
CA GLY A 152 -9.60 -20.21 -6.38
C GLY A 152 -10.26 -19.28 -5.37
N ILE A 153 -11.56 -19.48 -5.23
CA ILE A 153 -12.42 -18.81 -4.25
C ILE A 153 -13.08 -19.86 -3.34
N ASP A 154 -13.04 -19.59 -2.04
CA ASP A 154 -13.80 -20.30 -1.02
C ASP A 154 -14.96 -19.40 -0.56
N ASN A 155 -16.17 -19.96 -0.58
CA ASN A 155 -17.40 -19.26 -0.17
C ASN A 155 -18.05 -19.89 1.07
N THR A 156 -17.33 -20.73 1.81
CA THR A 156 -17.83 -21.37 3.04
C THR A 156 -17.98 -20.38 4.20
N GLU A 157 -17.20 -19.31 4.19
CA GLU A 157 -17.23 -18.24 5.19
C GLU A 157 -18.22 -17.13 4.83
N ASN A 158 -18.66 -16.36 5.83
CA ASN A 158 -19.55 -15.20 5.64
C ASN A 158 -19.00 -14.16 4.64
N ILE A 159 -17.68 -14.05 4.55
CA ILE A 159 -17.00 -13.23 3.57
C ILE A 159 -16.16 -14.17 2.68
N PRO A 160 -16.43 -14.23 1.37
CA PRO A 160 -15.66 -15.06 0.46
C PRO A 160 -14.16 -14.81 0.55
N GLN A 161 -13.37 -15.86 0.36
CA GLN A 161 -11.92 -15.81 0.42
C GLN A 161 -11.31 -16.20 -0.92
N ILE A 162 -10.50 -15.33 -1.50
CA ILE A 162 -9.74 -15.61 -2.72
C ILE A 162 -8.32 -15.99 -2.33
N PHE A 163 -7.91 -17.20 -2.69
CA PHE A 163 -6.60 -17.73 -2.35
C PHE A 163 -5.58 -17.44 -3.45
N VAL A 164 -4.43 -16.90 -3.05
CA VAL A 164 -3.29 -16.58 -3.91
C VAL A 164 -2.07 -17.35 -3.40
N ILE A 165 -1.61 -18.36 -4.14
CA ILE A 165 -0.45 -19.17 -3.77
C ILE A 165 0.81 -18.48 -4.26
N CYS A 166 1.82 -18.30 -3.40
CA CYS A 166 3.02 -17.52 -3.68
C CYS A 166 4.31 -18.31 -3.43
N GLN A 167 5.34 -18.10 -4.25
CA GLN A 167 6.62 -18.82 -4.18
C GLN A 167 7.57 -18.37 -3.05
N GLN A 168 7.56 -17.09 -2.63
CA GLN A 168 8.34 -16.58 -1.48
C GLN A 168 8.19 -15.06 -1.26
N ASN A 169 8.44 -14.63 -0.03
CA ASN A 169 8.60 -13.29 0.54
C ASN A 169 7.47 -12.27 0.34
N MET A 170 6.29 -12.68 -0.12
CA MET A 170 5.16 -11.76 -0.31
C MET A 170 4.61 -11.24 1.02
N GLY A 171 4.46 -12.12 2.02
CA GLY A 171 4.01 -11.77 3.37
C GLY A 171 5.02 -10.89 4.10
N GLN A 172 6.31 -11.17 3.98
CA GLN A 172 7.37 -10.38 4.61
C GLN A 172 7.58 -9.00 3.96
N LEU A 173 7.57 -8.92 2.62
CA LEU A 173 7.60 -7.65 1.88
C LEU A 173 6.45 -6.73 2.28
N LEU A 174 5.29 -7.32 2.56
CA LEU A 174 4.12 -6.61 3.04
C LEU A 174 4.21 -6.25 4.50
N TRP A 175 4.57 -7.16 5.39
CA TRP A 175 4.76 -6.89 6.81
C TRP A 175 5.67 -5.67 7.04
N ASN A 176 6.81 -5.65 6.35
CA ASN A 176 7.77 -4.55 6.41
C ASN A 176 7.18 -3.21 5.94
N ARG A 177 6.17 -3.23 5.05
CA ARG A 177 5.49 -2.03 4.52
C ARG A 177 4.18 -1.69 5.26
N VAL A 178 3.56 -2.65 5.94
CA VAL A 178 2.30 -2.51 6.69
C VAL A 178 2.52 -1.89 8.08
N ASN A 179 3.78 -1.79 8.53
CA ASN A 179 4.15 -0.97 9.70
C ASN A 179 3.79 0.52 9.57
N HIS A 180 3.41 0.99 8.37
CA HIS A 180 2.77 2.28 8.20
C HIS A 180 1.32 2.26 8.76
N ARG A 181 1.04 3.11 9.77
CA ARG A 181 -0.23 3.13 10.56
C ARG A 181 -1.53 3.05 9.75
N THR A 182 -1.55 3.53 8.51
CA THR A 182 -2.75 3.51 7.65
C THR A 182 -3.06 2.14 7.03
N LYS A 183 -2.07 1.26 6.86
CA LYS A 183 -2.24 -0.05 6.22
C LYS A 183 -2.61 -1.17 7.19
N LYS A 184 -2.28 -1.01 8.49
CA LYS A 184 -2.65 -1.98 9.55
C LYS A 184 -4.16 -2.27 9.65
N ARG A 185 -5.02 -1.36 9.16
CA ARG A 185 -6.48 -1.45 9.31
C ARG A 185 -7.16 -2.43 8.35
N PHE A 186 -6.47 -2.88 7.31
CA PHE A 186 -7.10 -3.73 6.28
C PHE A 186 -6.20 -4.88 5.81
N CYS A 187 -5.05 -5.04 6.46
CA CYS A 187 -4.12 -6.11 6.23
C CYS A 187 -3.82 -6.81 7.57
N THR A 188 -3.90 -8.13 7.59
CA THR A 188 -3.47 -8.96 8.73
C THR A 188 -2.47 -10.00 8.26
N TYR A 189 -1.63 -10.47 9.18
CA TYR A 189 -0.65 -11.50 8.92
C TYR A 189 -0.81 -12.57 9.98
N ASP A 190 -1.05 -13.79 9.53
CA ASP A 190 -1.03 -14.98 10.37
C ASP A 190 0.38 -15.57 10.31
N ALA A 191 1.09 -15.56 11.44
CA ALA A 191 2.47 -16.00 11.50
C ALA A 191 2.63 -17.53 11.48
N GLU A 192 1.60 -18.26 11.90
CA GLU A 192 1.61 -19.72 12.01
C GLU A 192 1.51 -20.35 10.62
N ILE A 193 0.44 -20.01 9.90
CA ILE A 193 0.19 -20.49 8.53
C ILE A 193 0.83 -19.59 7.47
N ARG A 194 1.53 -18.52 7.87
CA ARG A 194 2.19 -17.53 6.98
C ARG A 194 1.27 -16.99 5.88
N CYS A 195 0.03 -16.71 6.26
CA CYS A 195 -0.95 -16.13 5.38
C CYS A 195 -0.99 -14.62 5.56
N PHE A 196 -0.98 -13.89 4.46
CA PHE A 196 -1.23 -12.46 4.47
C PHE A 196 -2.64 -12.18 3.92
N LEU A 197 -3.47 -11.53 4.72
CA LEU A 197 -4.87 -11.32 4.41
C LEU A 197 -5.12 -9.85 4.08
N ILE A 198 -5.80 -9.58 2.97
CA ILE A 198 -6.34 -8.25 2.65
C ILE A 198 -7.85 -8.29 2.70
N ASN A 199 -8.42 -7.55 3.65
CA ASN A 199 -9.87 -7.45 3.81
C ASN A 199 -10.43 -6.25 3.01
N LEU A 200 -11.14 -6.55 1.92
CA LEU A 200 -11.84 -5.60 1.07
C LEU A 200 -13.34 -5.46 1.41
N ARG A 201 -13.74 -5.87 2.61
CA ARG A 201 -15.11 -5.97 3.16
C ARG A 201 -16.02 -7.01 2.50
N GLN A 202 -16.05 -7.04 1.17
CA GLN A 202 -16.86 -8.00 0.40
C GLN A 202 -16.13 -9.31 0.10
N VAL A 203 -14.80 -9.30 0.20
CA VAL A 203 -13.94 -10.45 -0.06
C VAL A 203 -12.63 -10.27 0.72
N ILE A 204 -12.03 -11.38 1.12
CA ILE A 204 -10.70 -11.42 1.72
C ILE A 204 -9.76 -12.09 0.73
N PHE A 205 -8.65 -11.42 0.39
CA PHE A 205 -7.57 -12.08 -0.35
C PHE A 205 -6.62 -12.71 0.65
N VAL A 206 -6.40 -14.01 0.51
CA VAL A 206 -5.49 -14.79 1.36
C VAL A 206 -4.28 -15.16 0.51
N PHE A 207 -3.16 -14.48 0.75
CA PHE A 207 -1.88 -14.78 0.12
C PHE A 207 -1.16 -15.83 0.97
N VAL A 208 -1.07 -17.05 0.44
CA VAL A 208 -0.40 -18.18 1.11
C VAL A 208 1.01 -18.29 0.57
N GLU A 209 1.99 -18.20 1.46
CA GLU A 209 3.40 -18.20 1.10
C GLU A 209 4.04 -19.58 1.31
N LEU A 210 4.54 -20.18 0.24
CA LEU A 210 5.34 -21.40 0.26
C LEU A 210 6.81 -21.03 0.51
N PHE A 211 7.50 -21.72 1.42
CA PHE A 211 8.89 -21.39 1.76
C PHE A 211 9.88 -22.40 1.21
N SER A 212 9.49 -23.67 1.13
CA SER A 212 10.33 -24.71 0.54
C SER A 212 10.43 -24.47 -0.97
N HIS A 213 11.62 -24.10 -1.44
CA HIS A 213 11.90 -23.94 -2.86
C HIS A 213 11.56 -25.22 -3.64
N THR A 214 11.79 -26.40 -3.06
CA THR A 214 11.44 -27.68 -3.69
C THR A 214 9.92 -27.84 -3.83
N VAL A 215 9.16 -27.62 -2.76
CA VAL A 215 7.69 -27.74 -2.77
C VAL A 215 7.08 -26.71 -3.71
N SER A 216 7.48 -25.46 -3.58
CA SER A 216 7.03 -24.38 -4.43
C SER A 216 7.31 -24.66 -5.91
N ARG A 217 8.51 -25.14 -6.27
CA ARG A 217 8.83 -25.51 -7.64
C ARG A 217 7.93 -26.61 -8.16
N ASN A 218 7.71 -27.67 -7.38
CA ASN A 218 6.87 -28.79 -7.78
C ASN A 218 5.43 -28.34 -8.03
N ILE A 219 4.85 -27.54 -7.12
CA ILE A 219 3.50 -27.00 -7.26
C ILE A 219 3.40 -26.10 -8.50
N PHE A 220 4.33 -25.16 -8.68
CA PHE A 220 4.27 -24.22 -9.80
C PHE A 220 4.50 -24.92 -11.13
N LYS A 221 5.42 -25.89 -11.19
CA LYS A 221 5.65 -26.69 -12.38
C LYS A 221 4.42 -27.53 -12.74
N ALA A 222 3.79 -28.18 -11.75
CA ALA A 222 2.61 -29.03 -11.97
C ALA A 222 1.37 -28.22 -12.38
N THR A 223 1.20 -27.02 -11.82
CA THR A 223 0.02 -26.18 -12.08
C THR A 223 0.16 -25.29 -13.32
N HIS A 224 1.38 -25.05 -13.81
CA HIS A 224 1.67 -24.06 -14.86
C HIS A 224 0.81 -24.20 -16.12
N SER A 225 0.65 -25.42 -16.64
CA SER A 225 -0.14 -25.70 -17.84
C SER A 225 -1.63 -25.39 -17.68
N TYR A 226 -2.10 -25.23 -16.44
CA TYR A 226 -3.48 -24.91 -16.07
C TYR A 226 -3.65 -23.46 -15.63
N LEU A 227 -2.62 -22.62 -15.79
CA LEU A 227 -2.69 -21.19 -15.50
C LEU A 227 -3.12 -20.40 -16.73
N THR A 228 -4.22 -19.67 -16.59
CA THR A 228 -4.72 -18.75 -17.62
C THR A 228 -4.51 -17.31 -17.18
N ASN A 229 -4.35 -16.40 -18.15
CA ASN A 229 -4.35 -14.97 -17.86
C ASN A 229 -5.80 -14.54 -17.62
N SER A 230 -6.03 -13.81 -16.53
CA SER A 230 -7.32 -13.18 -16.27
C SER A 230 -7.13 -11.71 -15.93
N ASN A 231 -8.04 -10.87 -16.40
CA ASN A 231 -8.04 -9.42 -16.16
C ASN A 231 -8.99 -9.05 -15.03
N ASN A 232 -8.82 -9.67 -13.86
CA ASN A 232 -9.60 -9.30 -12.68
C ASN A 232 -8.96 -8.11 -11.94
N PHE A 233 -9.80 -7.36 -11.22
CA PHE A 233 -9.33 -6.32 -10.28
C PHE A 233 -8.51 -5.19 -10.92
N GLY A 234 -8.60 -4.99 -12.25
CA GLY A 234 -7.86 -3.96 -12.98
C GLY A 234 -6.38 -4.29 -13.20
N VAL A 235 -5.99 -5.57 -13.10
CA VAL A 235 -4.64 -6.07 -13.37
C VAL A 235 -4.71 -7.44 -14.06
N THR A 236 -3.69 -7.78 -14.85
CA THR A 236 -3.56 -9.14 -15.38
C THR A 236 -2.92 -10.04 -14.33
N VAL A 237 -3.55 -11.17 -14.05
CA VAL A 237 -3.13 -12.18 -13.08
C VAL A 237 -3.21 -13.58 -13.68
N LYS A 238 -2.31 -14.47 -13.27
CA LYS A 238 -2.46 -15.91 -13.50
C LYS A 238 -3.54 -16.49 -12.58
N LYS A 239 -4.45 -17.26 -13.15
CA LYS A 239 -5.54 -17.95 -12.46
C LYS A 239 -5.51 -19.44 -12.82
N LEU A 240 -5.61 -20.29 -11.82
CA LEU A 240 -5.70 -21.73 -11.97
C LEU A 240 -7.10 -22.14 -12.48
N THR A 241 -7.15 -22.98 -13.51
CA THR A 241 -8.40 -23.52 -14.06
C THR A 241 -8.70 -24.95 -13.62
N ASN A 242 -7.70 -25.66 -13.08
CA ASN A 242 -7.85 -27.03 -12.61
C ASN A 242 -7.30 -27.18 -11.18
N ILE A 243 -8.18 -27.03 -10.18
CA ILE A 243 -7.82 -27.12 -8.76
C ILE A 243 -7.27 -28.50 -8.37
N ARG A 244 -7.71 -29.56 -9.03
CA ARG A 244 -7.23 -30.92 -8.76
C ARG A 244 -5.72 -31.04 -8.90
N THR A 245 -5.14 -30.36 -9.89
CA THR A 245 -3.68 -30.35 -10.10
C THR A 245 -2.91 -29.71 -8.94
N LEU A 246 -3.52 -28.72 -8.28
CA LEU A 246 -2.95 -28.14 -7.06
C LEU A 246 -2.99 -29.14 -5.90
N ILE A 247 -4.13 -29.82 -5.70
CA ILE A 247 -4.28 -30.85 -4.65
C ILE A 247 -3.24 -31.97 -4.84
N GLU A 248 -3.15 -32.52 -6.05
CA GLU A 248 -2.19 -33.58 -6.39
C GLU A 248 -0.73 -33.14 -6.19
N SER A 249 -0.43 -31.85 -6.42
CA SER A 249 0.92 -31.30 -6.18
C SER A 249 1.23 -31.00 -4.72
N LEU A 250 0.21 -30.85 -3.87
CA LEU A 250 0.34 -30.62 -2.44
C LEU A 250 0.54 -31.94 -1.67
N ASP A 251 0.01 -33.04 -2.20
CA ASP A 251 0.10 -34.40 -1.64
C ASP A 251 1.47 -35.08 -1.88
N LEU A 252 2.51 -34.30 -2.19
CA LEU A 252 3.86 -34.81 -2.41
C LEU A 252 4.61 -34.97 -1.09
N ASP A 253 5.32 -36.08 -0.95
CA ASP A 253 6.19 -36.33 0.20
C ASP A 253 7.23 -35.22 0.39
N LEU A 254 7.20 -34.59 1.56
CA LEU A 254 8.24 -33.65 1.96
C LEU A 254 9.57 -34.39 2.12
N PRO A 255 10.69 -33.88 1.55
CA PRO A 255 11.99 -34.51 1.67
C PRO A 255 12.38 -34.73 3.14
N PRO A 256 13.20 -35.75 3.45
CA PRO A 256 13.62 -36.04 4.81
C PRO A 256 14.39 -34.85 5.42
N ALA A 257 14.23 -34.64 6.72
CA ALA A 257 14.94 -33.59 7.46
C ALA A 257 16.29 -34.12 7.93
N TYR A 258 17.37 -33.36 7.71
CA TYR A 258 18.74 -33.78 8.03
C TYR A 258 19.34 -33.08 9.26
N THR A 259 18.69 -32.04 9.78
CA THR A 259 19.09 -31.34 11.02
C THR A 259 17.86 -30.91 11.81
N GLU A 260 18.02 -30.54 13.09
CA GLU A 260 16.92 -30.05 13.93
C GLU A 260 16.25 -28.79 13.35
N THR A 261 17.05 -27.87 12.79
CA THR A 261 16.51 -26.70 12.08
C THR A 261 15.73 -27.10 10.82
N HIS A 262 16.17 -28.15 10.10
CA HIS A 262 15.39 -28.69 8.97
C HIS A 262 14.09 -29.33 9.45
N LYS A 263 14.07 -29.98 10.61
CA LYS A 263 12.88 -30.60 11.20
C LYS A 263 11.82 -29.54 11.55
N ILE A 264 12.20 -28.49 12.28
CA ILE A 264 11.31 -27.37 12.61
C ILE A 264 10.74 -26.71 11.34
N ARG A 265 11.59 -26.51 10.31
CA ARG A 265 11.14 -25.96 9.02
C ARG A 265 10.19 -26.91 8.29
N LYS A 266 10.43 -28.23 8.35
CA LYS A 266 9.58 -29.26 7.77
C LYS A 266 8.21 -29.31 8.45
N ASP A 267 8.18 -29.28 9.78
CA ASP A 267 6.94 -29.29 10.56
C ASP A 267 6.11 -28.02 10.28
N ALA A 268 6.76 -26.86 10.25
CA ALA A 268 6.11 -25.60 9.88
C ALA A 268 5.59 -25.58 8.43
N GLU A 269 6.30 -26.22 7.50
CA GLU A 269 5.83 -26.36 6.11
C GLU A 269 4.67 -27.35 6.01
N LYS A 270 4.70 -28.43 6.79
CA LYS A 270 3.60 -29.39 6.88
C LYS A 270 2.31 -28.73 7.35
N ILE A 271 2.34 -27.92 8.40
CA ILE A 271 1.17 -27.15 8.87
C ILE A 271 0.55 -26.32 7.74
N ARG A 272 1.38 -25.72 6.87
CA ARG A 272 0.92 -24.91 5.73
C ARG A 272 0.32 -25.75 4.61
N ILE A 273 0.94 -26.89 4.29
CA ILE A 273 0.43 -27.84 3.30
C ILE A 273 -0.90 -28.42 3.79
N ASP A 274 -0.99 -28.82 5.06
CA ASP A 274 -2.21 -29.34 5.67
C ASP A 274 -3.33 -28.28 5.63
N TYR A 275 -3.01 -27.02 5.94
CA TYR A 275 -3.93 -25.89 5.79
C TYR A 275 -4.40 -25.73 4.34
N LEU A 276 -3.47 -25.76 3.37
CA LEU A 276 -3.80 -25.63 1.96
C LEU A 276 -4.65 -26.79 1.45
N LEU A 277 -4.35 -28.03 1.81
CA LEU A 277 -5.13 -29.21 1.46
C LEU A 277 -6.56 -29.09 2.01
N LYS A 278 -6.70 -28.68 3.28
CA LYS A 278 -8.00 -28.43 3.90
C LYS A 278 -8.80 -27.38 3.12
N VAL A 279 -8.17 -26.27 2.75
CA VAL A 279 -8.83 -25.20 1.98
C VAL A 279 -9.16 -25.66 0.55
N CYS A 280 -8.25 -26.38 -0.11
CA CYS A 280 -8.42 -26.78 -1.51
C CYS A 280 -9.64 -27.67 -1.72
N ASN A 281 -10.06 -28.43 -0.70
CA ASN A 281 -11.30 -29.22 -0.74
C ASN A 281 -12.56 -28.36 -0.94
N ASN A 282 -12.53 -27.09 -0.53
CA ASN A 282 -13.65 -26.16 -0.66
C ASN A 282 -13.47 -25.16 -1.81
N LEU A 283 -12.27 -25.11 -2.42
CA LEU A 283 -11.98 -24.14 -3.47
C LEU A 283 -12.81 -24.42 -4.73
N LYS A 284 -13.33 -23.34 -5.29
CA LYS A 284 -13.90 -23.30 -6.64
C LYS A 284 -13.04 -22.42 -7.52
N VAL A 285 -13.02 -22.70 -8.82
CA VAL A 285 -12.33 -21.85 -9.79
C VAL A 285 -12.93 -20.45 -9.71
N LEU A 286 -12.09 -19.42 -9.62
CA LEU A 286 -12.58 -18.04 -9.58
C LEU A 286 -13.31 -17.73 -10.91
N PRO A 287 -14.59 -17.29 -10.89
CA PRO A 287 -15.32 -16.97 -12.11
C PRO A 287 -14.65 -15.86 -12.92
N ASP A 288 -14.68 -15.96 -14.25
CA ASP A 288 -14.09 -14.96 -15.15
C ASP A 288 -14.78 -13.59 -15.05
N ASP A 289 -16.07 -13.60 -14.71
CA ASP A 289 -16.91 -12.42 -14.54
C ASP A 289 -16.87 -11.85 -13.11
N PHE A 290 -16.06 -12.40 -12.21
CA PHE A 290 -15.94 -11.92 -10.84
C PHE A 290 -15.46 -10.45 -10.81
N LYS A 291 -16.29 -9.56 -10.23
CA LYS A 291 -16.05 -8.13 -10.12
C LYS A 291 -16.15 -7.65 -8.68
N LEU A 292 -15.25 -6.73 -8.31
CA LEU A 292 -15.34 -6.01 -7.04
C LEU A 292 -16.25 -4.79 -7.21
N ASN A 293 -17.13 -4.57 -6.23
CA ASN A 293 -17.79 -3.29 -6.10
C ASN A 293 -16.82 -2.28 -5.46
N GLU A 294 -16.19 -1.43 -6.28
CA GLU A 294 -15.19 -0.45 -5.81
C GLU A 294 -15.73 0.49 -4.72
N LYS A 295 -17.04 0.79 -4.72
CA LYS A 295 -17.67 1.65 -3.71
C LYS A 295 -17.62 1.00 -2.32
N LEU A 296 -17.77 -0.32 -2.23
CA LEU A 296 -17.70 -1.07 -0.96
C LEU A 296 -16.27 -1.22 -0.43
N VAL A 297 -15.27 -1.11 -1.31
CA VAL A 297 -13.84 -1.21 -0.98
C VAL A 297 -13.29 0.05 -0.30
N TRP A 298 -13.99 1.19 -0.42
CA TRP A 298 -13.68 2.46 0.25
C TRP A 298 -14.15 2.46 1.70
#